data_AF-A0AA88XSI5-F1
#
_entry.id   AF-A0AA88XSI5-F1
#
_cell.length_a   1.000
_cell.length_b   1.000
_cell.length_c   1.000
_cell.angle_alpha   90.00
_cell.angle_beta   90.00
_cell.angle_gamma   90.00
#
_symmetry.space_group_name_H-M   'P 1'
#
loop_
_entity.id
_entity.type
_entity.pdbx_description
1 polymer ?
#
loop_
_entity_poly.entity_id
_entity_poly.type
_entity_poly.pdbx_seq_one_letter_code
_entity_poly.pdbx_strand_id
1 'polypeptide(L)'
;MSISDIEVACTNYEGVDAVKRALKSGLALSTEVMPIKINLIAPPLYVMTTTTLERSDGLEMLNKAIGVIKENIEEAGGIFNIQKAPRVVSDTDEIELAKQLQQLEDQNREVAGDSDEDEEEVEGMGEVKMGSDDEGEAED
;
A
#
# COMPACT_ATOMS: atom_id res chain seq x y z
N MET A 1 -8.06 10.52 14.54
CA MET A 1 -7.15 9.44 14.94
C MET A 1 -6.03 9.37 13.92
N SER A 2 -4.76 9.21 14.28
CA SER A 2 -3.69 9.09 13.28
C SER A 2 -3.13 7.69 13.26
N ILE A 3 -2.87 7.17 12.05
CA ILE A 3 -2.38 5.81 11.81
C ILE A 3 -1.18 5.83 10.86
N SER A 4 -0.23 4.94 11.07
CA SER A 4 0.87 4.68 10.14
C SER A 4 1.25 3.21 10.15
N ASP A 5 1.50 2.68 8.95
CA ASP A 5 1.94 1.31 8.74
C ASP A 5 3.46 1.32 8.54
N ILE A 6 4.16 0.62 9.41
CA ILE A 6 5.62 0.53 9.42
C ILE A 6 6.05 -0.93 9.28
N GLU A 7 7.11 -1.14 8.52
CA GLU A 7 7.74 -2.42 8.33
C GLU A 7 9.07 -2.41 9.08
N VAL A 8 9.24 -3.37 9.97
CA VAL A 8 10.45 -3.49 10.78
C VAL A 8 10.99 -4.89 10.64
N ALA A 9 12.18 -5.00 10.06
CA ALA A 9 12.90 -6.25 9.89
C ALA A 9 14.27 -6.14 10.55
N CYS A 10 14.67 -7.15 11.31
CA CYS A 10 16.02 -7.23 11.86
C CYS A 10 16.54 -8.65 11.71
N THR A 11 17.64 -8.81 10.98
CA THR A 11 18.23 -10.12 10.64
C THR A 11 19.32 -10.57 11.62
N ASN A 12 19.64 -9.75 12.62
CA ASN A 12 20.65 -10.04 13.62
C ASN A 12 20.15 -11.04 14.68
N TYR A 13 21.10 -11.68 15.36
CA TYR A 13 20.83 -12.70 16.39
C TYR A 13 19.95 -12.18 17.54
N GLU A 14 20.03 -10.88 17.84
CA GLU A 14 19.20 -10.17 18.83
C GLU A 14 18.06 -9.37 18.18
N GLY A 15 17.64 -9.72 16.96
CA GLY A 15 16.74 -8.89 16.17
C GLY A 15 15.39 -8.62 16.83
N VAL A 16 14.83 -9.60 17.55
CA VAL A 16 13.57 -9.44 18.29
C VAL A 16 13.72 -8.44 19.44
N ASP A 17 14.86 -8.45 20.13
CA ASP A 17 15.11 -7.54 21.25
C ASP A 17 15.45 -6.13 20.77
N ALA A 18 16.15 -6.01 19.64
CA ALA A 18 16.35 -4.74 18.94
C ALA A 18 15.00 -4.09 18.56
N VAL A 19 14.09 -4.87 17.95
CA VAL A 19 12.75 -4.39 17.59
C VAL A 19 11.97 -3.97 18.84
N LYS A 20 11.95 -4.79 19.88
CA LYS A 20 11.27 -4.43 21.14
C LYS A 20 11.82 -3.16 21.76
N ARG A 21 13.15 -2.97 21.78
CA ARG A 21 13.80 -1.76 22.31
C ARG A 21 13.43 -0.53 21.49
N ALA A 22 13.48 -0.63 20.16
CA ALA A 22 13.10 0.46 19.27
C ALA A 22 11.63 0.85 19.47
N LEU A 23 10.71 -0.12 19.49
CA LEU A 23 9.29 0.14 19.74
C LEU A 23 9.07 0.76 21.13
N LYS A 24 9.79 0.31 22.16
CA LYS A 24 9.74 0.92 23.51
C LYS A 24 10.19 2.37 23.52
N SER A 25 11.23 2.71 22.76
CA SER A 25 11.73 4.08 22.66
C SER A 25 10.71 5.01 21.98
N GLY A 26 10.02 4.52 20.94
CA GLY A 26 8.92 5.25 20.30
C GLY A 26 7.71 5.42 21.24
N LEU A 27 7.38 4.39 22.02
CA LEU A 27 6.35 4.46 23.06
C LEU A 27 6.72 5.44 24.19
N ALA A 28 7.99 5.60 24.52
CA ALA A 28 8.43 6.56 25.54
C ALA A 28 8.23 8.02 25.13
N LEU A 29 8.11 8.31 23.82
CA LEU A 29 7.68 9.62 23.34
C LEU A 29 6.18 9.88 23.53
N SER A 30 5.37 8.85 23.82
CA SER A 30 3.94 9.05 24.07
C SER A 30 3.71 9.88 25.34
N THR A 31 2.69 10.73 25.30
CA THR A 31 2.28 11.57 26.44
C THR A 31 0.87 11.20 26.88
N GLU A 32 0.45 11.62 28.08
CA GLU A 32 -0.92 11.34 28.57
C GLU A 32 -2.00 11.94 27.65
N VAL A 33 -1.67 13.04 26.97
CA VAL A 33 -2.56 13.72 26.02
C VAL A 33 -2.60 12.98 24.67
N MET A 34 -1.52 12.28 24.30
CA MET A 34 -1.38 11.58 23.02
C MET A 34 -0.82 10.17 23.22
N PRO A 35 -1.66 9.20 23.63
CA PRO A 35 -1.24 7.82 23.78
C PRO A 35 -0.93 7.21 22.40
N ILE A 36 0.25 6.60 22.27
CA ILE A 36 0.66 5.85 21.08
C ILE A 36 0.47 4.36 21.38
N LYS A 37 -0.20 3.64 20.49
CA LYS A 37 -0.38 2.18 20.55
C LYS A 37 0.20 1.53 19.31
N ILE A 38 0.99 0.48 19.50
CA ILE A 38 1.62 -0.28 18.42
C ILE A 38 1.05 -1.69 18.45
N ASN A 39 0.45 -2.13 17.35
CA ASN A 39 -0.06 -3.49 17.18
C ASN A 39 0.71 -4.18 16.05
N LEU A 40 0.90 -5.49 16.19
CA LEU A 40 1.43 -6.34 15.12
C LEU A 40 0.25 -6.83 14.28
N ILE A 41 0.28 -6.56 12.97
CA ILE A 41 -0.72 -7.13 12.04
C ILE A 41 -0.21 -8.50 11.56
N ALA A 42 0.99 -8.52 11.00
CA ALA A 42 1.67 -9.71 10.51
C ALA A 42 3.17 -9.45 10.51
N PRO A 43 4.08 -10.41 10.76
CA PRO A 43 5.50 -10.19 10.51
C PRO A 43 5.72 -9.91 9.02
N PRO A 44 6.44 -8.85 8.58
CA PRO A 44 7.15 -7.79 9.32
C PRO A 44 6.39 -6.44 9.51
N LEU A 45 5.08 -6.43 9.26
CA LEU A 45 4.17 -5.28 9.31
C LEU A 45 3.61 -4.98 10.72
N TYR A 46 3.89 -3.77 11.18
CA TYR A 46 3.36 -3.19 12.41
C TYR A 46 2.51 -1.97 12.09
N VAL A 47 1.51 -1.72 12.93
CA VAL A 47 0.65 -0.55 12.83
C VAL A 47 0.76 0.29 14.09
N MET A 48 1.03 1.58 13.90
CA MET A 48 1.09 2.55 14.97
C MET A 48 -0.15 3.45 14.90
N THR A 49 -0.88 3.53 16.00
CA THR A 49 -2.09 4.34 16.14
C THR A 49 -1.91 5.33 17.28
N THR A 50 -2.33 6.56 17.07
CA THR A 50 -2.40 7.56 18.14
C THR A 50 -3.73 8.30 18.11
N THR A 51 -4.25 8.60 19.28
CA THR A 51 -5.48 9.36 19.45
C THR A 51 -5.12 10.72 20.03
N THR A 52 -5.37 11.77 19.27
CA THR A 52 -5.15 13.16 19.68
C THR A 52 -6.30 14.03 19.22
N LEU A 53 -6.51 15.15 19.90
CA LEU A 53 -7.46 16.20 19.53
C LEU A 53 -6.91 17.07 18.39
N GLU A 54 -5.60 17.37 18.43
CA GLU A 54 -4.92 18.23 17.46
C GLU A 54 -4.31 17.42 16.32
N ARG A 55 -4.81 17.65 15.10
CA ARG A 55 -4.43 16.88 13.91
C ARG A 55 -2.97 17.10 13.51
N SER A 56 -2.48 18.35 13.60
CA SER A 56 -1.10 18.71 13.27
C SER A 56 -0.12 18.04 14.23
N ASP A 57 -0.35 18.20 15.52
CA ASP A 57 0.58 17.78 16.56
C ASP A 57 0.68 16.25 16.63
N GLY A 58 -0.43 15.54 16.41
CA GLY A 58 -0.42 14.08 16.32
C GLY A 58 0.44 13.56 15.18
N LEU A 59 0.43 14.24 14.03
CA LEU A 59 1.17 13.86 12.84
C LEU A 59 2.68 14.12 13.04
N GLU A 60 3.04 15.26 13.65
CA GLU A 60 4.42 15.58 14.02
C GLU A 60 4.97 14.60 15.06
N MET A 61 4.21 14.30 16.11
CA MET A 61 4.58 13.32 17.14
C MET A 61 4.76 11.92 16.55
N LEU A 62 3.86 11.49 15.67
CA LEU A 62 3.96 10.18 15.02
C LEU A 62 5.23 10.11 14.15
N ASN A 63 5.52 11.15 13.36
CA ASN A 63 6.75 11.25 12.57
C ASN A 63 8.00 11.23 13.43
N LYS A 64 7.99 11.95 14.56
CA LYS A 64 9.11 11.97 15.50
C LYS A 64 9.35 10.59 16.13
N ALA A 65 8.28 9.91 16.56
CA ALA A 65 8.37 8.55 17.09
C ALA A 65 8.89 7.57 16.04
N ILE A 66 8.43 7.68 14.78
CA ILE A 66 8.93 6.89 13.65
C ILE A 66 10.44 7.15 13.43
N GLY A 67 10.89 8.40 13.48
CA GLY A 67 12.30 8.76 13.37
C GLY A 67 13.17 8.09 14.44
N VAL A 68 12.74 8.13 15.70
CA VAL A 68 13.46 7.48 16.81
C VAL A 68 13.48 5.95 16.65
N ILE A 69 12.36 5.34 16.24
CA ILE A 69 12.31 3.90 15.97
C ILE A 69 13.28 3.54 14.85
N LYS A 70 13.28 4.32 13.76
CA LYS A 70 14.17 4.12 12.61
C LYS A 70 15.63 4.15 13.03
N GLU A 71 16.06 5.18 13.75
CA GLU A 71 17.44 5.31 14.23
C GLU A 71 17.85 4.09 15.08
N ASN A 72 17.02 3.68 16.04
CA ASN A 72 17.31 2.51 16.89
C ASN A 72 17.38 1.19 16.10
N ILE A 73 16.56 1.03 15.05
CA ILE A 73 16.59 -0.15 14.19
C ILE A 73 17.82 -0.16 13.28
N GLU A 74 18.17 0.99 12.71
CA GLU A 74 19.35 1.15 11.86
C GLU A 74 20.64 0.94 12.67
N GLU A 75 20.73 1.44 13.91
CA GLU A 75 21.84 1.18 14.83
C GLU A 75 22.00 -0.32 15.14
N ALA A 76 20.89 -1.04 15.23
CA ALA A 76 20.90 -2.49 15.45
C ALA A 76 21.21 -3.30 14.17
N GLY A 77 21.39 -2.64 13.03
CA GLY A 77 21.62 -3.28 11.73
C GLY A 77 20.35 -3.86 11.09
N GLY A 78 19.18 -3.40 11.51
CA GLY A 78 17.89 -3.76 10.91
C GLY A 78 17.49 -2.85 9.75
N ILE A 79 16.40 -3.22 9.07
CA ILE A 79 15.77 -2.50 7.98
C ILE A 79 14.45 -1.94 8.49
N PHE A 80 14.23 -0.64 8.25
CA PHE A 80 12.99 0.05 8.58
C PHE A 80 12.41 0.65 7.32
N ASN A 81 11.14 0.34 7.01
CA ASN A 81 10.45 0.88 5.85
C ASN A 81 9.06 1.39 6.21
N ILE A 82 8.62 2.51 5.62
CA ILE A 82 7.28 3.06 5.86
C ILE A 82 6.39 2.61 4.71
N GLN A 83 5.43 1.74 4.99
CA GLN A 83 4.49 1.27 3.96
C GLN A 83 3.38 2.29 3.72
N LYS A 84 2.82 2.84 4.81
CA LYS A 84 1.88 3.97 4.73
C LYS A 84 2.34 5.11 5.61
N ALA A 85 2.53 6.26 4.96
CA ALA A 85 2.83 7.50 5.64
C ALA A 85 1.75 7.83 6.69
N PRO A 86 2.14 8.50 7.79
CA PRO A 86 1.21 8.96 8.81
C PRO A 86 0.04 9.75 8.21
N ARG A 87 -1.18 9.22 8.34
CA ARG A 87 -2.41 9.92 7.93
C ARG A 87 -3.35 10.04 9.11
N VAL A 88 -4.00 11.20 9.20
CA VAL A 88 -5.13 11.40 10.10
C VAL A 88 -6.36 10.77 9.45
N VAL A 89 -6.91 9.77 10.12
CA VAL A 89 -8.22 9.18 9.83
C VAL A 89 -9.24 9.83 10.77
N SER A 90 -10.23 10.48 10.17
CA SER A 90 -11.40 11.02 10.86
C SER A 90 -12.62 10.20 10.47
N ASP A 91 -13.70 10.26 11.27
CA ASP A 91 -14.96 9.56 10.98
C ASP A 91 -15.54 9.91 9.60
N THR A 92 -15.18 11.08 9.06
CA THR A 92 -15.52 11.54 7.71
C THR A 92 -14.82 10.72 6.61
N ASP A 93 -13.60 10.22 6.83
CA ASP A 93 -12.87 9.39 5.87
C ASP A 93 -13.55 8.02 5.67
N GLU A 94 -14.18 7.48 6.71
CA GLU A 94 -14.97 6.24 6.62
C GLU A 94 -16.21 6.42 5.72
N ILE A 95 -16.87 7.59 5.83
CA ILE A 95 -18.04 7.94 5.01
C ILE A 95 -17.64 8.15 3.54
N GLU A 96 -16.52 8.83 3.28
CA GLU A 96 -16.02 9.00 1.90
C GLU A 96 -15.56 7.68 1.29
N LEU A 97 -14.87 6.83 2.05
CA LEU A 97 -14.43 5.52 1.58
C LEU A 97 -15.62 4.62 1.24
N ALA A 98 -16.65 4.59 2.08
CA ALA A 98 -17.89 3.84 1.82
C ALA A 98 -18.59 4.34 0.54
N LYS A 99 -18.61 5.66 0.32
CA LYS A 99 -19.23 6.25 -0.87
C LYS A 99 -18.45 5.92 -2.15
N GLN A 100 -17.11 5.90 -2.10
CA GLN A 100 -16.28 5.47 -3.22
C GLN A 100 -16.47 4.00 -3.55
N LEU A 101 -16.55 3.13 -2.53
CA LEU A 101 -16.82 1.71 -2.71
C LEU A 101 -18.18 1.47 -3.39
N GLN A 102 -19.23 2.17 -2.95
CA GLN A 102 -20.55 2.07 -3.55
C GLN A 102 -20.54 2.53 -5.02
N GLN A 103 -19.84 3.63 -5.34
CA GLN A 103 -19.71 4.11 -6.72
C GLN A 103 -18.94 3.14 -7.63
N LEU A 104 -17.96 2.43 -7.09
CA LEU A 104 -17.20 1.39 -7.80
C LEU A 104 -18.04 0.12 -8.00
N GLU A 105 -18.88 -0.26 -7.01
CA GLU A 105 -19.84 -1.35 -7.14
C GLU A 105 -20.90 -1.06 -8.20
N ASP A 106 -21.43 0.17 -8.24
CA ASP A 106 -22.41 0.58 -9.24
C ASP A 106 -21.80 0.56 -10.66
N GLN A 107 -20.57 1.08 -10.83
CA GLN A 107 -19.87 1.06 -12.12
C GLN A 107 -19.51 -0.36 -12.60
N ASN A 108 -19.14 -1.28 -11.70
CA ASN A 108 -18.89 -2.68 -12.08
C ASN A 108 -20.19 -3.44 -12.36
N ARG A 109 -21.29 -3.09 -11.70
CA ARG A 109 -22.60 -3.70 -11.96
C ARG A 109 -23.17 -3.32 -13.34
N GLU A 110 -22.76 -2.18 -13.90
CA GLU A 110 -23.19 -1.72 -15.23
C GLU A 110 -22.43 -2.36 -16.41
N VAL A 111 -21.44 -3.23 -16.17
CA VAL A 111 -20.89 -4.13 -17.22
C VAL A 111 -21.72 -5.41 -17.28
N ALA A 112 -23.02 -5.26 -17.56
CA ALA A 112 -23.85 -6.35 -18.05
C ALA A 112 -23.48 -6.56 -19.52
N GLY A 113 -22.54 -7.47 -19.77
CA GLY A 113 -22.19 -7.96 -21.10
C GLY A 113 -23.30 -8.82 -21.70
N ASP A 114 -24.47 -8.22 -21.94
CA ASP A 114 -25.51 -8.79 -22.78
C ASP A 114 -26.24 -7.66 -23.51
N SER A 115 -25.73 -7.34 -24.69
CA SER A 115 -26.54 -6.91 -25.81
C SER A 115 -26.09 -7.74 -27.00
N ASP A 116 -26.49 -9.01 -26.99
CA ASP A 116 -26.80 -9.70 -28.25
C ASP A 116 -27.95 -8.93 -28.93
N GLU A 117 -27.63 -8.11 -29.93
CA GLU A 117 -28.56 -7.76 -31.02
C GLU A 117 -27.78 -7.77 -32.34
N ASP A 118 -28.28 -8.61 -33.25
CA ASP A 118 -27.67 -9.17 -34.46
C ASP A 118 -27.38 -8.19 -35.63
N GLU A 119 -26.65 -8.75 -36.62
CA GLU A 119 -26.57 -8.42 -38.06
C GLU A 119 -25.68 -7.23 -38.52
N GLU A 120 -24.57 -7.52 -39.21
CA GLU A 120 -24.44 -7.41 -40.68
C GLU A 120 -23.00 -7.67 -41.19
N GLU A 121 -22.94 -8.31 -42.35
CA GLU A 121 -21.78 -8.79 -43.10
C GLU A 121 -20.70 -7.73 -43.37
N VAL A 122 -19.42 -8.11 -43.29
CA VAL A 122 -18.37 -7.44 -44.08
C VAL A 122 -17.36 -8.47 -44.58
N GLU A 123 -17.66 -9.01 -45.76
CA GLU A 123 -16.68 -9.62 -46.65
C GLU A 123 -15.75 -8.55 -47.25
N GLY A 124 -14.46 -8.89 -47.42
CA GLY A 124 -13.69 -8.45 -48.59
C GLY A 124 -12.89 -7.15 -48.50
N MET A 125 -11.62 -7.27 -48.11
CA MET A 125 -10.51 -6.52 -48.73
C MET A 125 -9.31 -7.47 -48.72
N GLY A 126 -8.73 -7.88 -49.84
CA GLY A 126 -8.49 -7.15 -51.08
C GLY A 126 -6.98 -7.23 -51.33
N GLU A 127 -6.61 -7.95 -52.39
CA GLU A 127 -5.27 -8.36 -52.79
C GLU A 127 -4.14 -7.32 -52.65
N VAL A 128 -2.96 -7.78 -52.24
CA VAL A 128 -1.68 -7.24 -52.71
C VAL A 128 -0.81 -8.40 -53.20
N LYS A 129 -0.66 -8.52 -54.52
CA LYS A 129 0.22 -9.48 -55.19
C LYS A 129 1.21 -8.73 -56.09
N MET A 130 2.51 -8.85 -55.80
CA MET A 130 3.66 -9.00 -56.73
C MET A 130 4.94 -8.90 -55.87
N GLY A 131 5.74 -9.95 -55.69
CA GLY A 131 6.68 -10.53 -56.68
C GLY A 131 8.00 -9.73 -56.61
N SER A 132 9.15 -10.27 -56.18
CA SER A 132 9.87 -11.40 -56.77
C SER A 132 11.04 -11.89 -55.88
N ASP A 133 11.24 -13.22 -55.86
CA ASP A 133 12.48 -14.04 -55.97
C ASP A 133 13.68 -13.70 -55.04
N ASP A 134 14.37 -14.60 -54.32
CA ASP A 134 15.02 -15.90 -54.64
C ASP A 134 15.62 -16.38 -53.27
N GLU A 135 15.71 -17.64 -52.82
CA GLU A 135 16.44 -18.84 -53.29
C GLU A 135 15.86 -20.06 -52.50
N GLY A 136 15.62 -21.24 -53.12
CA GLY A 136 16.47 -22.46 -53.02
C GLY A 136 16.49 -23.06 -51.59
N GLU A 137 16.09 -24.31 -51.29
CA GLU A 137 16.48 -25.60 -51.85
C GLU A 137 15.43 -26.69 -51.51
N ALA A 138 15.40 -27.74 -52.32
CA ALA A 138 14.54 -28.93 -52.26
C ALA A 138 15.23 -30.10 -51.54
N GLU A 139 14.46 -31.03 -50.94
CA GLU A 139 14.62 -32.51 -50.85
C GLU A 139 13.30 -33.04 -50.23
N ASP A 140 12.59 -34.10 -50.62
CA ASP A 140 12.60 -35.15 -51.65
C ASP A 140 11.12 -35.54 -51.89
#